data_AF-A0A0W1JL28-F1
#
_entry.id   AF-A0A0W1JL28-F1
#
_cell.length_a   1.000
_cell.length_b   1.000
_cell.length_c   1.000
_cell.angle_alpha   90.00
_cell.angle_beta   90.00
_cell.angle_gamma   90.00
#
_symmetry.space_group_name_H-M   'P 1'
#
loop_
_entity.id
_entity.type
_entity.pdbx_description
1 polymer ?
#
loop_
_entity_poly.entity_id
_entity_poly.type
_entity_poly.pdbx_seq_one_letter_code
_entity_poly.pdbx_strand_id
1 'polypeptide(L)'
;MAEENKKRFPLWMYPKTQQRVQELYEKDNCKSQSEFIEKAIRFYCGYISAEDSMKFLPTAITSAMSGIIGTSENRIARVMFKLAVEMSMMMNIIASIAEVDENTLHRLRGKCVADVKKSIGSVNFEDVAKFQKGD
;
A
#
# COMPACT_ATOMS: atom_id res chain seq x y z
N MET A 1 24.89 8.60 -35.38
CA MET A 1 24.23 7.29 -35.18
C MET A 1 23.44 7.03 -36.44
N ALA A 2 23.71 5.95 -37.17
CA ALA A 2 23.04 5.68 -38.43
C ALA A 2 21.53 5.51 -38.19
N GLU A 3 20.69 6.22 -38.95
CA GLU A 3 19.24 6.00 -38.94
C GLU A 3 18.96 4.57 -39.38
N GLU A 4 18.52 3.74 -38.44
CA GLU A 4 18.14 2.37 -38.72
C GLU A 4 16.78 2.37 -39.41
N ASN A 5 16.79 2.36 -40.74
CA ASN A 5 15.57 2.36 -41.55
C ASN A 5 14.81 1.04 -41.38
N LYS A 6 13.48 1.14 -41.17
CA LYS A 6 12.59 -0.03 -41.09
C LYS A 6 12.69 -0.87 -42.36
N LYS A 7 13.05 -2.15 -42.20
CA LYS A 7 13.14 -3.12 -43.32
C LYS A 7 11.81 -3.86 -43.47
N ARG A 8 11.26 -3.87 -44.68
CA ARG A 8 10.09 -4.69 -45.01
C ARG A 8 10.52 -6.15 -45.10
N PHE A 9 9.80 -7.04 -44.42
CA PHE A 9 10.00 -8.48 -44.50
C PHE A 9 8.65 -9.19 -44.72
N PRO A 10 8.62 -10.34 -45.41
CA PRO A 10 7.42 -11.15 -45.52
C PRO A 10 7.15 -11.91 -44.21
N LEU A 11 5.92 -11.81 -43.68
CA LEU A 11 5.47 -12.51 -42.47
C LEU A 11 4.29 -13.43 -42.81
N TRP A 12 4.39 -14.70 -42.45
CA TRP A 12 3.26 -15.62 -42.46
C TRP A 12 2.58 -15.58 -41.09
N MET A 13 1.27 -15.33 -41.08
CA MET A 13 0.46 -15.35 -39.86
C MET A 13 -0.93 -15.91 -40.15
N TYR A 14 -1.53 -16.56 -39.16
CA TYR A 14 -2.89 -17.06 -39.32
C TYR A 14 -3.89 -15.92 -39.50
N PRO A 15 -4.93 -16.08 -40.35
CA PRO A 15 -5.92 -15.03 -40.62
C PRO A 15 -6.60 -14.51 -39.34
N LYS A 16 -6.87 -15.41 -38.39
CA LYS A 16 -7.44 -15.06 -37.07
C LYS A 16 -6.53 -14.13 -36.27
N THR A 17 -5.22 -14.33 -36.34
CA THR A 17 -4.24 -13.48 -35.65
C THR A 17 -4.11 -12.14 -36.36
N GLN A 18 -4.15 -12.12 -37.69
CA GLN A 18 -4.13 -10.90 -38.48
C GLN A 18 -5.34 -10.02 -38.19
N GLN A 19 -6.53 -10.61 -38.10
CA GLN A 19 -7.75 -9.90 -37.72
C GLN A 19 -7.62 -9.28 -36.31
N ARG A 20 -7.08 -10.03 -35.35
CA ARG A 20 -6.82 -9.48 -34.00
C ARG A 20 -5.86 -8.30 -34.01
N VAL A 21 -4.80 -8.35 -34.82
CA VAL A 21 -3.88 -7.20 -34.98
C VAL A 21 -4.63 -5.99 -35.51
N GLN A 22 -5.49 -6.17 -36.52
CA GLN A 22 -6.30 -5.09 -37.09
C GLN A 22 -7.30 -4.49 -36.09
N GLU A 23 -7.90 -5.30 -35.23
CA GLU A 23 -8.84 -4.81 -34.21
C GLU A 23 -8.15 -4.13 -33.01
N LEU A 24 -6.91 -4.54 -32.70
CA LEU A 24 -6.22 -4.12 -31.48
C LEU A 24 -5.22 -2.99 -31.70
N TYR A 25 -4.65 -2.81 -32.90
CA TYR A 25 -3.63 -1.77 -33.12
C TYR A 25 -4.20 -0.36 -32.86
N GLU A 26 -5.46 -0.12 -33.21
CA GLU A 26 -6.14 1.17 -32.96
C GLU A 26 -6.41 1.36 -31.46
N LYS A 27 -6.79 0.30 -30.75
CA LYS A 27 -7.02 0.33 -29.29
C LYS A 27 -5.74 0.59 -28.50
N ASP A 28 -4.60 0.11 -29.00
CA ASP A 28 -3.27 0.35 -28.42
C ASP A 28 -2.67 1.72 -28.83
N ASN A 29 -3.44 2.56 -29.55
CA ASN A 29 -2.99 3.85 -30.07
C ASN A 29 -1.71 3.75 -30.94
N CYS A 30 -1.55 2.63 -31.65
CA CYS A 30 -0.48 2.44 -32.63
C CYS A 30 -0.83 3.16 -33.94
N LYS A 31 0.17 3.75 -34.59
CA LYS A 31 0.02 4.44 -35.88
C LYS A 31 -0.12 3.46 -37.05
N SER A 32 0.26 2.20 -36.85
CA SER A 32 0.18 1.15 -37.87
C SER A 32 0.16 -0.25 -37.25
N GLN A 33 -0.34 -1.22 -38.01
CA GLN A 33 -0.24 -2.64 -37.65
C GLN A 33 1.23 -3.08 -37.49
N SER A 34 2.15 -2.53 -38.29
CA SER A 34 3.58 -2.82 -38.19
C SER A 34 4.17 -2.37 -36.85
N GLU A 35 3.74 -1.21 -36.33
CA GLU A 35 4.17 -0.73 -35.00
C GLU A 35 3.66 -1.66 -33.89
N PHE A 36 2.40 -2.09 -33.98
CA PHE A 36 1.81 -3.03 -33.02
C PHE A 36 2.54 -4.37 -33.02
N ILE A 37 2.82 -4.94 -34.20
CA ILE A 37 3.58 -6.20 -34.35
C ILE A 37 5.00 -6.05 -33.81
N GLU A 38 5.67 -4.92 -34.09
CA GLU A 38 7.02 -4.65 -33.59
C GLU A 38 7.05 -4.55 -32.06
N LYS A 39 6.09 -3.86 -31.43
CA LYS A 39 5.94 -3.83 -29.97
C LYS A 39 5.73 -5.22 -29.39
N ALA A 40 4.87 -6.03 -29.99
CA ALA A 40 4.61 -7.40 -29.55
C ALA A 40 5.86 -8.30 -29.63
N ILE A 41 6.64 -8.20 -30.71
CA ILE A 41 7.90 -8.92 -30.86
C ILE A 41 8.92 -8.46 -29.82
N ARG A 42 9.11 -7.14 -29.64
CA ARG A 42 10.01 -6.59 -28.61
C ARG A 42 9.61 -7.05 -27.21
N PHE A 43 8.32 -7.06 -26.91
CA PHE A 43 7.80 -7.57 -25.64
C PHE A 43 8.14 -9.05 -25.44
N TYR A 44 7.94 -9.89 -26.46
CA TYR A 44 8.22 -11.32 -26.35
C TYR A 44 9.73 -11.62 -26.27
N CYS A 45 10.56 -10.89 -27.02
CA CYS A 45 12.02 -10.94 -26.88
C CYS A 45 12.44 -10.53 -25.45
N GLY A 46 11.86 -9.45 -24.93
CA GLY A 46 12.08 -9.00 -23.56
C GLY A 46 11.62 -10.03 -22.52
N TYR A 47 10.49 -10.71 -22.75
CA TYR A 47 9.99 -11.79 -21.90
C TYR A 47 10.99 -12.97 -21.84
N ILE A 48 11.47 -13.44 -23.00
CA ILE A 48 12.48 -14.52 -23.07
C ILE A 48 13.79 -14.09 -22.39
N SER A 49 14.27 -12.88 -22.67
CA SER A 49 15.51 -12.37 -22.04
C SER A 49 15.35 -12.11 -20.54
N ALA A 50 14.14 -11.78 -20.09
CA ALA A 50 13.83 -11.56 -18.69
C ALA A 50 13.47 -12.85 -17.94
N GLU A 51 13.29 -14.00 -18.60
CA GLU A 51 12.93 -15.27 -17.94
C GLU A 51 13.99 -15.72 -16.91
N ASP A 52 15.25 -15.32 -17.10
CA ASP A 52 16.33 -15.49 -16.10
C ASP A 52 16.31 -14.43 -14.98
N SER A 53 15.80 -13.22 -15.25
CA SER A 53 15.72 -12.12 -14.26
C SER A 53 14.42 -12.15 -13.43
N MET A 54 13.31 -12.62 -14.03
CA MET A 54 11.99 -12.74 -13.41
C MET A 54 11.91 -13.89 -12.40
N LYS A 55 12.83 -14.86 -12.41
CA LYS A 55 12.91 -15.88 -11.35
C LYS A 55 13.32 -15.28 -9.99
N PHE A 56 14.12 -14.22 -10.00
CA PHE A 56 14.66 -13.60 -8.78
C PHE A 56 13.92 -12.32 -8.38
N LEU A 57 13.26 -11.64 -9.33
CA LEU A 57 12.60 -10.36 -9.09
C LEU A 57 11.44 -10.44 -8.07
N PRO A 58 10.48 -11.39 -8.15
CA PRO A 58 9.42 -11.52 -7.14
C PRO A 58 9.98 -11.79 -5.73
N THR A 59 11.03 -12.61 -5.64
CA THR A 59 11.69 -12.94 -4.36
C THR A 59 12.42 -11.74 -3.77
N ALA A 60 13.15 -10.98 -4.60
CA ALA A 60 13.84 -9.76 -4.17
C ALA A 60 12.84 -8.68 -3.71
N ILE A 61 11.75 -8.49 -4.45
CA ILE A 61 10.67 -7.56 -4.06
C ILE A 61 10.04 -8.00 -2.74
N THR A 62 9.70 -9.28 -2.60
CA THR A 62 9.11 -9.82 -1.37
C THR A 62 10.06 -9.62 -0.19
N SER A 63 11.35 -9.95 -0.35
CA SER A 63 12.36 -9.75 0.68
C SER A 63 12.52 -8.27 1.06
N ALA A 64 12.53 -7.36 0.09
CA ALA A 64 12.60 -5.93 0.34
C ALA A 64 11.35 -5.43 1.10
N MET A 65 10.16 -5.87 0.68
CA MET A 65 8.90 -5.56 1.36
C MET A 65 8.88 -6.08 2.80
N SER A 66 9.28 -7.33 3.03
CA SER A 66 9.40 -7.90 4.38
C SER A 66 10.40 -7.13 5.25
N GLY A 67 11.52 -6.67 4.68
CA GLY A 67 12.49 -5.82 5.39
C GLY A 67 11.90 -4.46 5.76
N ILE A 68 11.17 -3.82 4.85
CA ILE A 68 10.49 -2.54 5.10
C ILE A 68 9.42 -2.69 6.20
N ILE A 69 8.60 -3.74 6.12
CA ILE A 69 7.58 -4.04 7.13
C ILE A 69 8.24 -4.29 8.49
N GLY A 70 9.24 -5.18 8.56
CA GLY A 70 9.91 -5.50 9.82
C GLY A 70 10.62 -4.30 10.45
N THR A 71 11.22 -3.41 9.65
CA THR A 71 11.84 -2.17 10.18
C THR A 71 10.79 -1.17 10.67
N SER A 72 9.66 -1.07 9.96
CA SER A 72 8.51 -0.24 10.37
C SER A 72 7.90 -0.75 11.68
N GLU A 73 7.58 -2.04 11.78
CA GLU A 73 7.02 -2.67 12.98
C GLU A 73 7.93 -2.46 14.20
N ASN A 74 9.23 -2.68 14.04
CA ASN A 74 10.21 -2.44 15.11
C ASN A 74 10.23 -0.98 15.57
N ARG A 75 10.15 -0.03 14.63
CA ARG A 75 10.08 1.40 14.97
C ARG A 75 8.76 1.73 15.68
N ILE A 76 7.64 1.24 15.19
CA ILE A 76 6.32 1.46 15.78
C ILE A 76 6.29 0.89 17.21
N ALA A 77 6.78 -0.35 17.42
CA ALA A 77 6.85 -0.97 18.73
C ALA A 77 7.66 -0.13 19.73
N ARG A 78 8.83 0.38 19.33
CA ARG A 78 9.66 1.26 20.19
C ARG A 78 8.95 2.57 20.54
N VAL A 79 8.26 3.19 19.57
CA VAL A 79 7.51 4.43 19.81
C VAL A 79 6.31 4.17 20.72
N MET A 80 5.57 3.09 20.50
CA MET A 80 4.46 2.67 21.36
C MET A 80 4.93 2.39 22.80
N PHE A 81 6.10 1.77 22.97
CA PHE A 81 6.69 1.57 24.29
C PHE A 81 7.00 2.89 24.99
N LYS A 82 7.68 3.84 24.31
CA LYS A 82 7.96 5.17 24.88
C LYS A 82 6.68 5.90 25.25
N LEU A 83 5.66 5.87 24.38
CA LEU A 83 4.36 6.47 24.67
C LEU A 83 3.67 5.79 25.87
N ALA A 84 3.75 4.47 26.00
CA ALA A 84 3.20 3.76 27.14
C ALA A 84 3.88 4.14 28.46
N VAL A 85 5.20 4.39 28.44
CA VAL A 85 5.94 4.90 29.61
C VAL A 85 5.42 6.28 30.01
N GLU A 86 5.32 7.23 29.06
CA GLU A 86 4.80 8.58 29.33
C GLU A 86 3.35 8.55 29.82
N MET A 87 2.49 7.72 29.23
CA MET A 87 1.10 7.54 29.67
C MET A 87 1.01 6.96 31.09
N SER A 88 1.88 6.01 31.44
CA SER A 88 1.96 5.44 32.80
C SER A 88 2.39 6.49 33.82
N MET A 89 3.40 7.31 33.49
CA MET A 89 3.82 8.42 34.33
C MET A 89 2.70 9.43 34.53
N MET A 90 2.01 9.81 33.45
CA MET A 90 0.86 10.72 33.52
C MET A 90 -0.28 10.14 34.38
N MET A 91 -0.60 8.85 34.25
CA MET A 91 -1.62 8.19 35.08
C MET A 91 -1.23 8.22 36.56
N ASN A 92 0.03 7.99 36.92
CA ASN A 92 0.49 8.05 38.30
C ASN A 92 0.39 9.48 38.88
N ILE A 93 0.78 10.50 38.11
CA ILE A 93 0.67 11.91 38.51
C ILE A 93 -0.80 12.32 38.69
N ILE A 94 -1.67 11.93 37.76
CA ILE A 94 -3.12 12.24 37.86
C ILE A 94 -3.72 11.52 39.06
N ALA A 95 -3.39 10.24 39.28
CA ALA A 95 -3.91 9.49 40.43
C ALA A 95 -3.46 10.07 41.77
N SER A 96 -2.32 10.76 41.84
CA SER A 96 -1.88 11.42 43.07
C SER A 96 -2.56 12.78 43.32
N ILE A 97 -3.23 13.36 42.32
CA ILE A 97 -3.88 14.69 42.40
C ILE A 97 -5.40 14.58 42.38
N ALA A 98 -5.95 13.63 41.61
CA ALA A 98 -7.37 13.48 41.39
C ALA A 98 -7.99 12.48 42.37
N GLU A 99 -8.95 12.93 43.16
CA GLU A 99 -9.77 12.07 44.01
C GLU A 99 -10.89 11.42 43.18
N VAL A 100 -10.60 10.24 42.62
CA VAL A 100 -11.57 9.44 41.85
C VAL A 100 -11.70 8.06 42.47
N ASP A 101 -12.92 7.62 42.73
CA ASP A 101 -13.18 6.28 43.25
C ASP A 101 -13.03 5.20 42.16
N GLU A 102 -12.75 3.98 42.60
CA GLU A 102 -12.47 2.85 41.71
C GLU A 102 -13.65 2.50 40.78
N ASN A 103 -14.90 2.66 41.24
CA ASN A 103 -16.07 2.36 40.41
C ASN A 103 -16.23 3.38 39.30
N THR A 104 -16.02 4.66 39.59
CA THR A 104 -16.02 5.73 38.59
C THR A 104 -14.93 5.50 37.54
N LEU A 105 -13.72 5.11 37.96
CA LEU A 105 -12.61 4.84 37.05
C LEU A 105 -12.90 3.63 36.15
N HIS A 106 -13.46 2.56 36.71
CA HIS A 106 -13.85 1.37 35.93
C HIS A 106 -14.92 1.69 34.88
N ARG A 107 -15.95 2.46 35.26
CA ARG A 107 -17.01 2.90 34.34
C ARG A 107 -16.44 3.81 33.24
N LEU A 108 -15.56 4.74 33.59
CA LEU A 108 -14.90 5.62 32.62
C LEU A 108 -14.08 4.82 31.61
N ARG A 109 -13.33 3.81 32.07
CA ARG A 109 -12.57 2.92 31.17
C ARG A 109 -13.49 2.19 30.19
N GLY A 110 -14.61 1.64 30.67
CA GLY A 110 -15.61 1.00 29.82
C GLY A 110 -16.17 1.94 28.75
N LYS A 111 -16.50 3.18 29.14
CA LYS A 111 -16.94 4.23 28.21
C LYS A 111 -15.88 4.55 27.15
N CYS A 112 -14.65 4.83 27.56
CA CYS A 112 -13.56 5.17 26.62
C CYS A 112 -13.30 4.04 25.61
N VAL A 113 -13.35 2.77 26.04
CA VAL A 113 -13.23 1.62 25.13
C VAL A 113 -14.39 1.58 24.13
N ALA A 114 -15.62 1.83 24.58
CA ALA A 114 -16.79 1.87 23.71
C ALA A 114 -16.72 3.02 22.71
N ASP A 115 -16.27 4.20 23.13
CA ASP A 115 -16.11 5.38 22.28
C ASP A 115 -15.09 5.10 21.17
N VAL A 116 -13.91 4.57 21.52
CA VAL A 116 -12.87 4.19 20.54
C VAL A 116 -13.37 3.14 19.56
N LYS A 117 -14.14 2.14 20.03
CA LYS A 117 -14.73 1.11 19.16
C LYS A 117 -15.76 1.69 18.19
N LYS A 118 -16.65 2.56 18.68
CA LYS A 118 -17.69 3.20 17.86
C LYS A 118 -17.11 4.17 16.84
N SER A 119 -16.05 4.89 17.21
CA SER A 119 -15.44 5.91 16.36
C SER A 119 -14.30 5.41 15.47
N ILE A 120 -14.04 4.09 15.44
CA ILE A 120 -12.94 3.47 14.68
C ILE A 120 -11.60 4.17 15.01
N GLY A 121 -11.40 4.50 16.28
CA GLY A 121 -10.18 5.16 16.76
C GLY A 121 -10.16 6.69 16.61
N SER A 122 -11.18 7.32 16.03
CA SER A 122 -11.28 8.79 15.95
C SER A 122 -12.00 9.34 17.18
N VAL A 123 -11.27 9.64 18.26
CA VAL A 123 -11.83 10.32 19.44
C VAL A 123 -11.26 11.72 19.50
N ASN A 124 -12.13 12.73 19.44
CA ASN A 124 -11.73 14.13 19.51
C ASN A 124 -11.87 14.68 20.93
N PHE A 125 -10.92 15.52 21.34
CA PHE A 125 -10.92 16.14 22.66
C PHE A 125 -12.12 17.06 22.88
N GLU A 126 -12.56 17.77 21.85
CA GLU A 126 -13.70 18.70 21.92
C GLU A 126 -15.00 17.99 22.30
N ASP A 127 -15.23 16.80 21.73
CA ASP A 127 -16.42 15.99 22.02
C ASP A 127 -16.37 15.38 23.42
N VAL A 128 -15.17 14.95 23.85
CA VAL A 128 -14.96 14.50 25.23
C VAL A 128 -15.19 15.64 26.22
N ALA A 129 -14.72 16.86 25.91
CA ALA A 129 -14.89 18.02 26.77
C ALA A 129 -16.35 18.45 26.93
N LYS A 130 -17.12 18.46 25.83
CA LYS A 130 -18.59 18.72 25.88
C LYS A 130 -19.29 17.73 26.78
N PHE A 131 -19.04 16.44 26.57
CA PHE A 131 -19.61 15.38 27.40
C PHE A 131 -19.31 15.55 28.90
N GLN A 132 -18.07 15.92 29.26
CA GLN A 132 -17.69 16.10 30.67
C GLN A 132 -18.33 17.35 31.29
N LYS A 133 -18.68 18.35 30.49
CA LYS A 133 -19.41 19.55 30.95
C LYS A 133 -20.92 19.34 31.02
N GLY A 134 -21.43 18.22 30.51
CA GLY A 134 -22.86 17.92 30.43
C GLY A 134 -23.58 18.60 29.25
N ASP A 135 -22.82 19.09 28.27
CA ASP A 135 -23.32 19.69 27.02
C ASP A 135 -23.64 18.63 25.95
#